data_AF-N9E7W9-F1
#
_entry.id   AF-N9E7W9-F1
#
_cell.length_a   1.000
_cell.length_b   1.000
_cell.length_c   1.000
_cell.angle_alpha   90.00
_cell.angle_beta   90.00
_cell.angle_gamma   90.00
#
_symmetry.space_group_name_H-M   'P 1'
#
loop_
_entity.id
_entity.type
_entity.pdbx_description
1 polymer ?
#
loop_
_entity_poly.entity_id
_entity_poly.type
_entity_poly.pdbx_seq_one_letter_code
_entity_poly.pdbx_strand_id
1 'polypeptide(L)'
;MNNPLQTLQKILNFSQLIIALLWIYQGLIPKFIFQVEGEQYVWQFFQIPTAYISWIISFSGIAEIIFGSLFLFMTHKYLHWLNILSLIGLFILVIFIYPNQIYQAFNPVVMNIALGSLSVIALWCISSLLHTKNTCQQ
;
A
#
# COMPACT_ATOMS: atom_id res chain seq x y z
N MET A 1 18.20 -19.13 -21.98
CA MET A 1 17.27 -19.66 -20.96
C MET A 1 17.37 -18.74 -19.75
N ASN A 2 16.30 -18.05 -19.35
CA ASN A 2 16.35 -17.16 -18.18
C ASN A 2 16.63 -17.99 -16.93
N ASN A 3 17.58 -17.52 -16.10
CA ASN A 3 17.88 -18.17 -14.84
C ASN A 3 16.66 -18.02 -13.90
N PRO A 4 16.19 -19.08 -13.21
CA PRO A 4 15.04 -19.00 -12.30
C PRO A 4 15.14 -17.86 -11.28
N LEU A 5 16.36 -17.50 -10.83
CA LEU A 5 16.60 -16.36 -9.95
C LEU A 5 16.22 -15.01 -10.58
N GLN A 6 16.51 -14.84 -11.87
CA GLN A 6 16.17 -13.61 -12.60
C GLN A 6 14.65 -13.46 -12.75
N THR A 7 13.94 -14.57 -12.97
CA THR A 7 12.47 -14.56 -13.04
C THR A 7 11.87 -14.15 -11.69
N LEU A 8 12.37 -14.72 -10.60
CA LEU A 8 11.91 -14.39 -9.25
C LEU A 8 12.14 -12.93 -8.88
N GLN A 9 13.31 -12.39 -9.26
CA GLN A 9 13.64 -10.98 -9.05
C GLN A 9 12.76 -10.05 -9.90
N LYS A 10 12.44 -10.43 -11.15
CA LYS A 10 11.49 -9.67 -12.00
C LYS A 10 10.09 -9.62 -11.39
N ILE A 11 9.59 -10.75 -10.89
CA ILE A 11 8.27 -10.82 -10.23
C ILE A 11 8.26 -9.94 -8.99
N LEU A 12 9.30 -10.02 -8.15
CA LEU A 12 9.44 -9.18 -6.96
C LEU A 12 9.40 -7.69 -7.31
N ASN A 13 10.23 -7.25 -8.25
CA ASN A 13 10.31 -5.86 -8.66
C ASN A 13 8.98 -5.38 -9.25
N PHE A 14 8.30 -6.21 -10.05
CA PHE A 14 7.00 -5.88 -10.61
C PHE A 14 5.94 -5.72 -9.52
N SER A 15 5.85 -6.66 -8.58
CA SER A 15 4.92 -6.55 -7.46
C SER A 15 5.16 -5.28 -6.64
N GLN A 16 6.41 -4.94 -6.36
CA GLN A 16 6.76 -3.72 -5.62
C GLN A 16 6.42 -2.46 -6.40
N LEU A 17 6.65 -2.45 -7.71
CA LEU A 17 6.29 -1.34 -8.58
C LEU A 17 4.78 -1.10 -8.59
N ILE A 18 3.97 -2.16 -8.69
CA ILE A 18 2.51 -2.04 -8.63
C ILE A 18 2.06 -1.53 -7.25
N ILE A 19 2.60 -2.08 -6.16
CA ILE A 19 2.29 -1.59 -4.80
C ILE A 19 2.65 -0.10 -4.67
N ALA A 20 3.83 0.31 -5.13
CA ALA A 20 4.27 1.70 -5.09
C ALA A 20 3.33 2.63 -5.84
N LEU A 21 2.97 2.29 -7.09
CA LEU A 21 2.08 3.09 -7.92
C LEU A 21 0.69 3.24 -7.29
N LEU A 22 0.16 2.17 -6.70
CA LEU A 22 -1.16 2.20 -6.06
C LEU A 22 -1.17 3.04 -4.79
N TRP A 23 -0.12 2.99 -3.96
CA TRP A 23 0.02 3.87 -2.79
C TRP A 23 0.17 5.34 -3.19
N ILE A 24 1.01 5.62 -4.20
CA ILE A 24 1.18 6.98 -4.71
C ILE A 24 -0.15 7.50 -5.26
N TYR A 25 -0.91 6.66 -5.98
CA TYR A 25 -2.23 7.03 -6.49
C TYR A 25 -3.20 7.38 -5.35
N GLN A 26 -3.28 6.54 -4.31
CA GLN A 26 -4.11 6.77 -3.13
C GLN A 26 -3.72 8.04 -2.37
N GLY A 27 -2.43 8.37 -2.28
CA GLY A 27 -1.96 9.59 -1.61
C GLY A 27 -2.11 10.85 -2.45
N LEU A 28 -2.00 10.76 -3.78
CA LEU A 28 -1.97 11.91 -4.67
C LEU A 28 -3.37 12.31 -5.15
N ILE A 29 -4.13 11.36 -5.69
CA ILE A 29 -5.36 11.67 -6.43
C ILE A 29 -6.48 12.15 -5.49
N PRO A 30 -6.91 11.37 -4.48
CA PRO A 30 -8.02 11.80 -3.64
C PRO A 30 -7.63 12.92 -2.65
N LYS A 31 -6.37 12.97 -2.19
CA LYS A 31 -5.93 13.90 -1.13
C LYS A 31 -5.32 15.21 -1.64
N PHE A 32 -4.57 15.19 -2.74
CA PHE A 32 -3.96 16.40 -3.29
C PHE A 32 -4.77 17.00 -4.45
N ILE A 33 -5.15 16.17 -5.43
CA ILE A 33 -5.72 16.66 -6.67
C ILE A 33 -7.20 16.98 -6.51
N PHE A 34 -7.99 16.02 -6.00
CA PHE A 34 -9.44 16.18 -5.92
C PHE A 34 -9.96 16.59 -4.54
N GLN A 35 -9.13 16.52 -3.49
CA GLN A 35 -9.49 16.82 -2.10
C GLN A 35 -10.91 16.36 -1.76
N VAL A 36 -11.17 15.07 -2.02
CA VAL A 36 -12.52 14.52 -2.02
C VAL A 36 -13.17 14.76 -0.66
N GLU A 37 -14.44 15.18 -0.64
CA GLU A 37 -15.20 15.45 0.59
C GLU A 37 -15.17 14.27 1.56
N GLY A 38 -15.00 13.06 1.03
CA GLY A 38 -14.80 11.82 1.77
C GLY A 38 -13.66 11.88 2.78
N GLU A 39 -12.52 12.45 2.39
CA GLU A 39 -11.34 12.59 3.26
C GLU A 39 -11.56 13.63 4.35
N GLN A 40 -12.30 14.70 4.06
CA GLN A 40 -12.63 15.73 5.07
C GLN A 40 -13.53 15.16 6.16
N TYR A 41 -14.53 14.37 5.77
CA TYR A 41 -15.45 13.74 6.69
C TYR A 41 -14.74 12.74 7.64
N VAL A 42 -13.71 12.03 7.17
CA VAL A 42 -12.89 11.16 8.03
C VAL A 42 -12.35 11.94 9.23
N TRP A 43 -11.79 13.12 9.01
CA TRP A 43 -11.21 13.94 10.10
C TRP A 43 -12.26 14.68 10.92
N GLN A 44 -13.40 15.04 10.31
CA GLN A 44 -14.55 15.57 11.04
C GLN A 44 -15.15 14.54 12.00
N PHE A 45 -15.15 13.26 11.62
CA PHE A 45 -15.59 12.16 12.50
C PHE A 45 -14.75 12.09 13.78
N PHE A 46 -13.45 12.40 13.69
CA PHE A 46 -12.54 12.53 14.84
C PHE A 46 -12.65 13.87 15.59
N GLN A 47 -13.64 14.72 15.26
CA GLN A 47 -13.87 16.04 15.86
C GLN A 47 -12.68 17.00 15.76
N ILE A 48 -11.85 16.84 14.71
CA ILE A 48 -10.73 17.74 14.45
C ILE A 48 -11.26 19.11 13.97
N PRO A 49 -10.70 20.24 14.46
CA PRO A 49 -11.09 21.56 13.98
C PRO A 49 -10.82 21.72 12.48
N THR A 50 -11.78 22.29 11.74
CA THR A 50 -11.74 22.46 10.28
C THR A 50 -10.49 23.16 9.76
N ALA A 51 -9.91 24.08 10.55
CA ALA A 51 -8.66 24.77 10.22
C ALA A 51 -7.45 23.82 10.04
N TYR A 52 -7.45 22.65 10.70
CA TYR A 52 -6.36 21.68 10.62
C TYR A 52 -6.65 20.52 9.66
N ILE A 53 -7.90 20.32 9.24
CA ILE A 53 -8.30 19.16 8.42
C ILE A 53 -7.53 19.13 7.11
N SER A 54 -7.47 20.24 6.38
CA SER A 54 -6.74 20.30 5.10
C SER A 54 -5.26 19.95 5.26
N TRP A 55 -4.63 20.44 6.34
CA TRP A 55 -3.23 20.11 6.64
C TRP A 55 -3.05 18.62 6.91
N ILE A 56 -3.90 18.02 7.74
CA ILE A 56 -3.80 16.60 8.09
C ILE A 56 -4.05 15.71 6.86
N ILE A 57 -5.00 16.06 5.99
CA ILE A 57 -5.23 15.35 4.72
C ILE A 57 -3.98 15.41 3.84
N SER A 58 -3.38 16.60 3.69
CA SER A 58 -2.13 16.75 2.91
C SER A 58 -0.98 15.96 3.52
N PHE A 59 -0.79 16.00 4.85
CA PHE A 59 0.23 15.20 5.53
C PHE A 59 0.01 13.69 5.35
N SER A 60 -1.24 13.24 5.44
CA SER A 60 -1.60 11.85 5.18
C SER A 60 -1.28 11.45 3.74
N GLY A 61 -1.62 12.28 2.75
CA GLY A 61 -1.30 12.00 1.34
C GLY A 61 0.21 11.98 1.06
N ILE A 62 0.98 12.88 1.68
CA ILE A 62 2.45 12.86 1.59
C ILE A 62 3.00 11.58 2.20
N ALA A 63 2.50 11.17 3.37
CA ALA A 63 2.95 9.95 4.02
C ALA A 63 2.72 8.71 3.13
N GLU A 64 1.58 8.64 2.44
CA GLU A 64 1.27 7.55 1.49
C GLU A 64 2.16 7.56 0.25
N ILE A 65 2.43 8.74 -0.32
CA ILE A 65 3.33 8.89 -1.47
C ILE A 65 4.76 8.49 -1.08
N ILE A 66 5.23 8.94 0.09
CA ILE A 66 6.54 8.55 0.62
C ILE A 66 6.55 7.02 0.82
N PHE A 67 5.54 6.47 1.49
CA PHE A 67 5.45 5.04 1.75
C PHE A 67 5.47 4.20 0.46
N GLY A 68 4.69 4.59 -0.55
CA GLY A 68 4.74 3.98 -1.88
C GLY A 68 6.10 4.13 -2.55
N SER A 69 6.74 5.28 -2.44
CA SER A 69 8.07 5.51 -3.02
C SER A 69 9.15 4.63 -2.37
N LEU A 70 9.05 4.33 -1.06
CA LEU A 70 9.98 3.41 -0.40
C LEU A 70 10.00 2.02 -1.06
N PHE A 71 8.88 1.55 -1.62
CA PHE A 71 8.81 0.26 -2.34
C PHE A 71 9.68 0.23 -3.60
N LEU A 72 9.97 1.39 -4.22
CA LEU A 72 10.83 1.49 -5.40
C LEU A 72 12.32 1.40 -5.05
N PHE A 73 12.71 1.85 -3.86
CA PHE A 73 14.12 1.92 -3.45
C PHE A 73 14.54 0.77 -2.52
N MET A 74 13.61 0.18 -1.78
CA MET A 74 13.92 -0.80 -0.73
C MET A 74 13.18 -2.12 -0.92
N THR A 75 13.92 -3.23 -0.84
CA THR A 75 13.40 -4.60 -0.96
C THR A 75 13.51 -5.35 0.37
N HIS A 76 12.78 -4.86 1.38
CA HIS A 76 12.79 -5.45 2.73
C HIS A 76 11.46 -6.12 3.09
N LYS A 77 11.55 -7.29 3.73
CA LYS A 77 10.39 -8.04 4.27
C LYS A 77 9.51 -7.21 5.20
N TYR A 78 10.11 -6.32 6.00
CA TYR A 78 9.38 -5.45 6.94
C TYR A 78 8.50 -4.43 6.22
N LEU A 79 8.91 -3.98 5.03
CA LEU A 79 8.14 -3.03 4.23
C LEU A 79 6.80 -3.64 3.79
N HIS A 80 6.84 -4.91 3.37
CA HIS A 80 5.64 -5.68 2.99
C HIS A 80 4.73 -5.97 4.18
N TRP A 81 5.29 -6.27 5.36
CA TRP A 81 4.50 -6.40 6.59
C TRP A 81 3.83 -5.08 6.98
N LEU A 82 4.56 -3.97 6.90
CA LEU A 82 4.01 -2.65 7.18
C LEU A 82 2.91 -2.27 6.17
N ASN A 83 3.05 -2.67 4.91
CA ASN A 83 1.98 -2.52 3.92
C ASN A 83 0.73 -3.29 4.32
N ILE A 84 0.85 -4.59 4.63
CA ILE A 84 -0.30 -5.41 5.07
C ILE A 84 -0.98 -4.77 6.30
N LEU A 85 -0.20 -4.32 7.29
CA LEU A 85 -0.74 -3.68 8.49
C LEU A 85 -1.46 -2.36 8.16
N SER A 86 -0.88 -1.55 7.26
CA SER A 86 -1.46 -0.28 6.83
C SER A 86 -2.76 -0.48 6.05
N LEU A 87 -2.81 -1.47 5.16
CA LEU A 87 -4.01 -1.85 4.42
C LEU A 87 -5.14 -2.29 5.36
N ILE A 88 -4.83 -3.10 6.38
CA ILE A 88 -5.80 -3.51 7.40
C ILE A 88 -6.28 -2.29 8.20
N GLY A 89 -5.38 -1.40 8.61
CA GLY A 89 -5.73 -0.18 9.34
C GLY A 89 -6.65 0.74 8.55
N LEU A 90 -6.30 1.02 7.28
CA LEU A 90 -7.12 1.80 6.37
C LEU A 90 -8.48 1.13 6.11
N PHE A 91 -8.50 -0.19 5.96
CA PHE A 91 -9.74 -0.93 5.74
C PHE A 91 -10.70 -0.83 6.93
N ILE A 92 -10.18 -0.98 8.15
CA ILE A 92 -10.97 -0.81 9.39
C ILE A 92 -11.53 0.62 9.44
N LEU A 93 -10.69 1.63 9.20
CA LEU A 93 -11.11 3.03 9.18
C LEU A 93 -12.25 3.26 8.17
N VAL A 94 -12.12 2.73 6.96
CA VAL A 94 -13.16 2.82 5.92
C VAL A 94 -14.46 2.13 6.35
N ILE A 95 -14.41 0.95 6.97
CA ILE A 95 -15.63 0.27 7.46
C ILE A 95 -16.36 1.13 8.50
N PHE A 96 -15.62 1.75 9.42
CA PHE A 96 -16.22 2.58 10.47
C PHE A 96 -16.83 3.87 9.95
N ILE A 97 -16.21 4.50 8.95
CA ILE A 97 -16.60 5.82 8.47
C ILE A 97 -17.52 5.74 7.25
N TYR A 98 -17.28 4.77 6.38
CA TYR A 98 -18.00 4.54 5.13
C TYR A 98 -18.39 3.07 4.94
N PRO A 99 -19.29 2.53 5.78
CA PRO A 99 -19.75 1.15 5.65
C PRO A 99 -20.38 0.89 4.27
N ASN A 100 -20.93 1.93 3.64
CA ASN A 100 -21.57 1.83 2.33
C ASN A 100 -20.60 1.56 1.17
N GLN A 101 -19.30 1.83 1.35
CA GLN A 101 -18.30 1.61 0.29
C GLN A 101 -17.89 0.14 0.13
N ILE A 102 -18.21 -0.74 1.09
CA ILE A 102 -17.73 -2.14 1.07
C ILE A 102 -18.47 -3.02 0.05
N TYR A 103 -19.68 -2.66 -0.35
CA TYR A 103 -20.50 -3.45 -1.28
C TYR A 103 -20.62 -2.82 -2.67
N GLN A 104 -19.85 -1.76 -2.95
CA GLN A 104 -19.75 -1.20 -4.29
C GLN A 104 -18.89 -2.09 -5.20
N ALA A 105 -19.12 -2.03 -6.51
CA ALA A 105 -18.42 -2.88 -7.49
C ALA A 105 -16.89 -2.65 -7.51
N PHE A 106 -16.43 -1.45 -7.16
CA PHE A 106 -15.02 -1.09 -7.00
C PHE A 106 -14.76 -0.66 -5.56
N ASN A 107 -14.91 -1.61 -4.64
CA ASN A 107 -14.79 -1.35 -3.22
C ASN A 107 -13.32 -1.38 -2.72
N PRO A 108 -13.06 -0.77 -1.55
CA PRO A 108 -11.77 -0.86 -0.87
C PRO A 108 -11.38 -2.29 -0.46
N VAL A 109 -12.33 -3.23 -0.35
CA VAL A 109 -12.05 -4.64 0.01
C VAL A 109 -11.20 -5.31 -1.08
N VAL A 110 -11.65 -5.23 -2.33
CA VAL A 110 -10.99 -5.86 -3.49
C VAL A 110 -9.60 -5.27 -3.68
N MET A 111 -9.47 -3.94 -3.51
CA MET A 111 -8.18 -3.26 -3.58
C MET A 111 -7.20 -3.76 -2.51
N ASN A 112 -7.63 -3.82 -1.24
CA ASN A 112 -6.79 -4.27 -0.14
C ASN A 112 -6.36 -5.74 -0.31
N ILE A 113 -7.27 -6.61 -0.77
CA ILE A 113 -6.93 -8.02 -1.07
C ILE A 113 -5.90 -8.09 -2.20
N ALA A 114 -6.08 -7.31 -3.28
CA ALA A 114 -5.14 -7.28 -4.39
C ALA A 114 -3.75 -6.82 -3.96
N LEU A 115 -3.61 -5.68 -3.27
CA LEU A 115 -2.31 -5.21 -2.78
C LEU A 115 -1.71 -6.17 -1.74
N GLY A 116 -2.54 -6.70 -0.83
CA GLY A 116 -2.09 -7.67 0.17
C GLY A 116 -1.52 -8.93 -0.48
N SER A 117 -2.19 -9.45 -1.52
CA SER A 117 -1.72 -10.62 -2.28
C SER A 117 -0.37 -10.35 -2.98
N LEU A 118 -0.17 -9.17 -3.55
CA LEU A 118 1.12 -8.77 -4.15
C LEU A 118 2.23 -8.72 -3.10
N SER A 119 1.95 -8.24 -1.89
CA SER A 119 2.92 -8.28 -0.79
C SER A 119 3.25 -9.70 -0.33
N VAL A 120 2.28 -10.61 -0.28
CA VAL A 120 2.52 -12.02 0.04
C VAL A 120 3.39 -12.68 -1.04
N ILE A 121 3.09 -12.45 -2.32
CA ILE A 121 3.91 -12.95 -3.44
C ILE A 121 5.34 -12.42 -3.32
N ALA A 122 5.51 -11.13 -3.03
CA ALA A 122 6.82 -10.52 -2.84
C ALA A 122 7.60 -11.15 -1.66
N LEU A 123 6.93 -11.43 -0.54
CA LEU A 123 7.52 -12.12 0.61
C LEU A 123 7.98 -13.55 0.27
N TRP A 124 7.20 -14.29 -0.53
CA TRP A 124 7.60 -15.61 -1.02
C TRP A 124 8.83 -15.50 -1.93
N CYS A 125 8.85 -14.50 -2.84
CA CYS A 125 10.00 -14.26 -3.71
C CYS A 125 11.26 -13.94 -2.91
N ILE A 126 11.17 -13.06 -1.91
CA ILE A 126 12.30 -12.72 -1.03
C ILE A 126 12.80 -13.97 -0.28
N SER A 127 11.89 -14.77 0.28
CA SER A 127 12.25 -15.98 1.02
C SER A 127 12.97 -17.01 0.14
N SER A 128 12.48 -17.24 -1.08
CA SER A 128 13.12 -18.14 -2.04
C SER A 128 14.48 -17.63 -2.50
N LEU A 129 14.63 -16.31 -2.75
CA LEU A 129 15.93 -15.70 -3.08
C LEU A 129 16.96 -15.86 -1.95
N LEU A 130 16.53 -15.74 -0.69
CA LEU A 130 17.39 -15.95 0.47
C LEU A 130 17.83 -17.41 0.60
N HIS A 131 16.89 -18.35 0.42
CA HIS A 131 17.20 -19.79 0.49
C HIS A 131 18.26 -20.17 -0.56
N THR A 132 18.09 -19.79 -1.83
CA THR A 132 19.04 -20.15 -2.90
C THR A 132 20.43 -19.55 -2.67
N LYS A 133 20.53 -18.34 -2.13
CA LYS A 133 21.84 -17.76 -1.77
C LYS A 133 22.57 -18.60 -0.73
N ASN A 134 21.86 -19.06 0.30
CA ASN A 134 22.44 -19.89 1.35
C ASN A 134 22.85 -21.27 0.84
N THR A 135 22.09 -21.86 -0.10
CA THR A 135 22.43 -23.17 -0.69
C THR A 135 23.62 -23.11 -1.66
N CYS A 136 23.84 -21.99 -2.35
CA CYS A 136 25.01 -21.81 -3.22
C CYS A 136 26.29 -21.40 -2.47
N GLN A 137 26.19 -21.08 -1.17
CA GLN A 137 27.33 -20.75 -0.30
C GLN A 137 27.81 -21.91 0.56
N GLN A 138 27.10 -23.04 0.56
CA GLN A 138 27.51 -24.33 1.15
C GLN A 138 28.06 -25.24 0.06
#